data_AF-Q71IG7-F1
#
_entry.id   AF-Q71IG7-F1
#
_cell.length_a   1.000
_cell.length_b   1.000
_cell.length_c   1.000
_cell.angle_alpha   90.00
_cell.angle_beta   90.00
_cell.angle_gamma   90.00
#
_symmetry.space_group_name_H-M   'P 1'
#
loop_
_entity.id
_entity.type
_entity.pdbx_description
1 polymer ?
#
loop_
_entity_poly.entity_id
_entity_poly.type
_entity_poly.pdbx_seq_one_letter_code
_entity_poly.pdbx_strand_id
1 'polypeptide(L)'
;ENIFVTGNTAIDALAQTVQADYQHEVLDKIGQGKRIILVTMHRRENQGEPMRRVFKVMKDVVDQTDDVEIVYPVHLSPRVQEAAKEVLGGDPRIHLIKPLDVVDFHNLAKRSYFIM
;
A
#
# COMPACT_ATOMS: atom_id res chain seq x y z
N GLU A 1 -12.91 37.71 -13.69
CA GLU A 1 -11.88 36.67 -13.47
C GLU A 1 -12.24 35.91 -12.19
N ASN A 2 -12.52 34.61 -12.25
CA ASN A 2 -12.97 33.80 -11.09
C ASN A 2 -12.22 32.44 -10.99
N ILE A 3 -11.01 32.36 -11.55
CA ILE A 3 -10.18 31.16 -11.50
C ILE A 3 -8.90 31.52 -10.75
N PHE A 4 -8.59 30.75 -9.71
CA PHE A 4 -7.43 30.96 -8.85
C PHE A 4 -6.59 29.69 -8.80
N VAL A 5 -5.27 29.85 -8.90
CA VAL A 5 -4.30 28.76 -8.69
C VAL A 5 -3.95 28.74 -7.20
N THR A 6 -4.46 27.75 -6.47
CA THR A 6 -4.35 27.68 -5.00
C THR A 6 -3.39 26.60 -4.48
N GLY A 7 -2.86 25.75 -5.36
CA GLY A 7 -2.17 24.52 -4.95
C GLY A 7 -3.16 23.39 -4.57
N ASN A 8 -2.65 22.35 -3.90
CA ASN A 8 -3.42 21.16 -3.52
C ASN A 8 -3.41 20.97 -2.00
N THR A 9 -4.59 21.01 -1.39
CA THR A 9 -4.78 20.90 0.07
C THR A 9 -4.38 19.54 0.66
N ALA A 10 -4.16 18.52 -0.18
CA ALA A 10 -3.60 17.25 0.27
C ALA A 10 -2.21 17.42 0.91
N ILE A 11 -1.42 18.40 0.46
CA ILE A 11 -0.10 18.68 1.04
C ILE A 11 -0.25 19.28 2.45
N ASP A 12 -1.26 20.13 2.65
CA ASP A 12 -1.55 20.72 3.96
C ASP A 12 -1.90 19.62 4.98
N ALA A 13 -2.71 18.64 4.58
CA ALA A 13 -3.05 17.49 5.41
C ALA A 13 -1.83 16.59 5.70
N LEU A 14 -0.96 16.38 4.70
CA LEU A 14 0.26 15.58 4.87
C LEU A 14 1.19 16.16 5.94
N ALA A 15 1.31 17.49 5.99
CA ALA A 15 2.13 18.19 6.99
C ALA A 15 1.65 17.99 8.44
N GLN A 16 0.37 17.67 8.64
CA GLN A 16 -0.24 17.52 9.96
C GLN A 16 -0.31 16.07 10.47
N THR A 17 -0.07 15.10 9.61
CA THR A 17 -0.36 13.67 9.88
C THR A 17 0.89 12.82 10.04
N VAL A 18 1.99 13.23 9.42
CA VAL A 18 3.28 12.53 9.52
C VAL A 18 3.92 12.75 10.89
N GLN A 19 4.25 11.66 11.59
CA GLN A 19 4.85 11.66 12.93
C GLN A 19 6.16 10.87 12.95
N ALA A 20 7.15 11.35 13.70
CA ALA A 20 8.50 10.76 13.70
C ALA A 20 8.54 9.38 14.41
N ASP A 21 7.79 9.24 15.48
CA ASP A 21 7.72 8.10 16.39
C ASP A 21 6.53 7.16 16.12
N TYR A 22 5.82 7.37 15.01
CA TYR A 22 4.66 6.57 14.64
C TYR A 22 4.93 5.05 14.64
N GLN A 23 3.98 4.31 15.20
CA GLN A 23 3.98 2.85 15.33
C GLN A 23 2.75 2.27 14.63
N HIS A 24 2.90 1.07 14.06
CA HIS A 24 1.79 0.31 13.50
C HIS A 24 2.14 -1.18 13.49
N GLU A 25 1.17 -2.05 13.78
CA GLU A 25 1.39 -3.50 13.91
C GLU A 25 2.02 -4.16 12.67
N VAL A 26 1.84 -3.55 11.49
CA VAL A 26 2.44 -4.05 10.24
C VAL A 26 3.94 -3.77 10.21
N LEU A 27 4.40 -2.66 10.78
CA LEU A 27 5.82 -2.29 10.81
C LEU A 27 6.61 -3.25 11.69
N ASP A 28 6.00 -3.77 12.76
CA ASP A 28 6.59 -4.78 13.64
C ASP A 28 6.78 -6.15 12.95
N LYS A 29 6.07 -6.38 11.83
CA LYS A 29 6.17 -7.61 11.03
C LYS A 29 7.22 -7.51 9.93
N ILE A 30 7.64 -6.29 9.57
CA ILE A 30 8.65 -6.08 8.52
C ILE A 30 10.01 -6.50 9.06
N GLY A 31 10.72 -7.35 8.31
CA GLY A 31 12.06 -7.78 8.68
C GLY A 31 13.05 -6.61 8.76
N GLN A 32 14.04 -6.73 9.65
CA GLN A 32 15.09 -5.72 9.76
C GLN A 32 15.84 -5.56 8.43
N GLY A 33 16.01 -4.30 7.98
CA GLY A 33 16.70 -3.97 6.74
C GLY A 33 15.88 -4.21 5.47
N LYS A 34 14.61 -4.61 5.58
CA LYS A 34 13.71 -4.79 4.44
C LYS A 34 13.13 -3.46 3.98
N ARG A 35 12.98 -3.31 2.67
CA ARG A 35 12.37 -2.16 2.01
C ARG A 35 10.88 -2.41 1.82
N ILE A 36 10.06 -1.44 2.21
CA ILE A 36 8.60 -1.55 2.11
C ILE A 36 8.12 -1.04 0.75
N ILE A 37 7.32 -1.84 0.06
CA ILE A 37 6.52 -1.42 -1.10
C ILE A 37 5.08 -1.27 -0.63
N LEU A 38 4.57 -0.03 -0.59
CA LEU A 38 3.17 0.23 -0.25
C LEU A 38 2.32 0.20 -1.52
N VAL A 39 1.28 -0.63 -1.53
CA VAL A 39 0.44 -0.81 -2.72
C VAL A 39 -0.98 -0.37 -2.42
N THR A 40 -1.62 0.34 -3.36
CA THR A 40 -3.06 0.59 -3.34
C THR A 40 -3.68 0.31 -4.70
N MET A 41 -4.76 -0.47 -4.75
CA MET A 41 -5.39 -0.79 -6.03
C MET A 41 -6.91 -0.96 -5.87
N HIS A 42 -7.64 0.13 -6.08
CA HIS A 42 -9.10 0.17 -5.86
C HIS A 42 -9.90 0.59 -7.10
N ARG A 43 -9.23 1.07 -8.16
CA ARG A 43 -9.84 1.51 -9.42
C ARG A 43 -10.71 0.40 -10.04
N ARG A 44 -11.93 0.73 -10.44
CA ARG A 44 -12.96 -0.23 -10.88
C ARG A 44 -12.57 -0.93 -12.19
N GLU A 45 -11.99 -0.19 -13.12
CA GLU A 45 -11.48 -0.66 -14.41
C GLU A 45 -10.35 -1.69 -14.28
N ASN A 46 -9.69 -1.74 -13.13
CA ASN A 46 -8.60 -2.67 -12.87
C ASN A 46 -9.10 -4.01 -12.30
N GLN A 47 -10.34 -4.10 -11.82
CA GLN A 47 -10.85 -5.30 -11.15
C GLN A 47 -10.96 -6.50 -12.11
N GLY A 48 -10.73 -7.70 -11.58
CA GLY A 48 -10.71 -8.93 -12.34
C GLY A 48 -9.31 -9.27 -12.87
N GLU A 49 -9.23 -9.65 -14.15
CA GLU A 49 -7.97 -10.11 -14.76
C GLU A 49 -6.82 -9.09 -14.71
N PRO A 50 -7.00 -7.78 -14.95
CA PRO A 50 -5.91 -6.82 -14.84
C PRO A 50 -5.26 -6.80 -13.45
N MET A 51 -6.08 -6.78 -12.40
CA MET A 51 -5.63 -6.85 -11.00
C MET A 51 -4.89 -8.15 -10.70
N ARG A 52 -5.42 -9.29 -11.14
CA ARG A 52 -4.77 -10.60 -10.96
C ARG A 52 -3.40 -10.65 -11.63
N ARG A 53 -3.24 -10.02 -12.80
CA ARG A 53 -1.93 -9.91 -13.47
C ARG A 53 -0.94 -9.09 -12.65
N VAL A 54 -1.37 -7.94 -12.11
CA VAL A 54 -0.51 -7.12 -11.24
C VAL A 54 -0.09 -7.91 -10.00
N PHE A 55 -1.02 -8.63 -9.37
CA PHE A 55 -0.71 -9.44 -8.18
C PHE A 55 0.29 -10.56 -8.46
N LYS A 56 0.21 -11.22 -9.62
CA LYS A 56 1.22 -12.22 -10.03
C LYS A 56 2.60 -11.59 -10.18
N VAL A 57 2.69 -10.44 -10.87
CA VAL A 57 3.95 -9.70 -11.02
C VAL A 57 4.49 -9.24 -9.67
N MET A 58 3.63 -8.82 -8.73
CA MET A 58 4.04 -8.47 -7.37
C MET A 58 4.69 -9.66 -6.66
N LYS A 59 4.14 -10.87 -6.78
CA LYS A 59 4.78 -12.08 -6.25
C LYS A 59 6.12 -12.34 -6.90
N ASP A 60 6.19 -12.25 -8.23
CA ASP A 60 7.45 -12.46 -8.96
C ASP A 60 8.55 -11.49 -8.48
N VAL A 61 8.19 -10.23 -8.21
CA VAL A 61 9.11 -9.22 -7.66
C VAL A 61 9.59 -9.60 -6.27
N VAL A 62 8.68 -9.99 -5.38
CA VAL A 62 9.01 -10.44 -4.02
C VAL A 62 9.90 -11.68 -4.08
N ASP A 63 9.59 -12.65 -4.94
CA ASP A 63 10.37 -13.88 -5.11
C ASP A 63 11.78 -13.65 -5.66
N GLN A 64 11.96 -12.64 -6.51
CA GLN A 64 13.27 -12.30 -7.11
C GLN A 64 14.08 -11.28 -6.31
N THR A 65 13.47 -10.63 -5.31
CA THR A 65 14.08 -9.55 -4.54
C THR A 65 14.01 -9.86 -3.05
N ASP A 66 15.12 -10.33 -2.49
CA ASP A 66 15.12 -10.85 -1.11
C ASP A 66 14.84 -9.78 -0.05
N ASP A 67 15.15 -8.53 -0.32
CA ASP A 67 15.12 -7.43 0.65
C ASP A 67 13.88 -6.53 0.54
N VAL A 68 12.81 -6.96 -0.13
CA VAL A 68 11.54 -6.22 -0.18
C VAL A 68 10.40 -6.97 0.48
N GLU A 69 9.49 -6.19 1.07
CA GLU A 69 8.20 -6.67 1.58
C GLU A 69 7.08 -5.74 1.11
N ILE A 70 5.90 -6.31 0.85
CA ILE A 70 4.75 -5.58 0.34
C ILE A 70 3.77 -5.34 1.48
N VAL A 71 3.32 -4.11 1.64
CA VAL A 71 2.17 -3.76 2.49
C VAL A 71 1.01 -3.35 1.58
N TYR A 72 -0.09 -4.09 1.64
CA TYR A 72 -1.27 -3.81 0.83
C TYR A 72 -2.52 -3.65 1.71
N PRO A 73 -2.98 -2.41 1.95
CA PRO A 73 -4.28 -2.11 2.56
C PRO A 73 -5.40 -2.47 1.58
N VAL A 74 -5.99 -3.66 1.76
CA VAL A 74 -6.93 -4.22 0.79
C VAL A 74 -8.29 -3.55 0.93
N HIS A 75 -8.77 -2.95 -0.15
CA HIS A 75 -10.10 -2.31 -0.18
C HIS A 75 -11.21 -3.31 0.23
N LEU A 76 -12.27 -2.82 0.89
CA LEU A 76 -13.41 -3.62 1.40
C LEU A 76 -14.27 -4.30 0.31
N SER A 77 -13.91 -4.17 -0.97
CA SER A 77 -14.68 -4.80 -2.04
C SER A 77 -14.45 -6.31 -1.99
N PRO A 78 -15.51 -7.14 -1.88
CA PRO A 78 -15.34 -8.59 -1.82
C PRO A 78 -14.51 -9.15 -2.97
N ARG A 79 -14.71 -8.62 -4.19
CA ARG A 79 -13.96 -9.03 -5.39
C ARG A 79 -12.46 -8.72 -5.29
N VAL A 80 -12.11 -7.60 -4.66
CA VAL A 80 -10.71 -7.21 -4.47
C VAL A 80 -10.07 -8.06 -3.37
N GLN A 81 -10.79 -8.28 -2.27
CA GLN A 81 -10.33 -9.12 -1.17
C GLN A 81 -10.13 -10.58 -1.60
N GLU A 82 -11.05 -11.13 -2.38
CA GLU A 82 -10.96 -12.48 -2.94
C GLU A 82 -9.72 -12.61 -3.83
N ALA A 83 -9.54 -11.73 -4.81
CA ALA A 83 -8.39 -11.77 -5.70
C ALA A 83 -7.06 -11.58 -4.95
N ALA A 84 -7.01 -10.67 -3.97
CA ALA A 84 -5.81 -10.44 -3.17
C ALA A 84 -5.47 -11.68 -2.33
N LYS A 85 -6.46 -12.26 -1.64
CA LYS A 85 -6.25 -13.46 -0.82
C LYS A 85 -5.86 -14.67 -1.67
N GLU A 86 -6.50 -14.86 -2.82
CA GLU A 86 -6.24 -15.98 -3.71
C GLU A 86 -4.83 -15.92 -4.32
N VAL A 87 -4.40 -14.74 -4.79
CA VAL A 87 -3.12 -14.61 -5.51
C VAL A 87 -1.97 -14.32 -4.56
N LEU A 88 -2.15 -13.43 -3.58
CA LEU A 88 -1.08 -12.92 -2.71
C LEU A 88 -1.05 -13.56 -1.32
N GLY A 89 -2.13 -14.23 -0.91
CA GLY A 89 -2.24 -14.80 0.44
C GLY A 89 -1.22 -15.90 0.71
N GLY A 90 -0.80 -16.02 1.97
CA GLY A 90 0.11 -17.07 2.44
C GLY A 90 1.60 -16.77 2.24
N ASP A 91 1.94 -15.68 1.56
CA ASP A 91 3.32 -15.23 1.44
C ASP A 91 3.74 -14.44 2.69
N PRO A 92 4.80 -14.84 3.41
CA PRO A 92 5.22 -14.16 4.64
C PRO A 92 5.75 -12.74 4.40
N ARG A 93 6.10 -12.38 3.15
CA ARG A 93 6.61 -11.06 2.78
C ARG A 93 5.54 -10.16 2.16
N ILE A 94 4.28 -10.60 2.14
CA ILE A 94 3.15 -9.82 1.63
C ILE A 94 2.09 -9.67 2.72
N HIS A 95 1.98 -8.44 3.23
CA HIS A 95 1.10 -8.07 4.32
C HIS A 95 -0.22 -7.52 3.78
N LEU A 96 -1.21 -8.40 3.64
CA LEU A 96 -2.59 -8.02 3.34
C LEU A 96 -3.25 -7.51 4.63
N ILE A 97 -3.43 -6.19 4.73
CA ILE A 97 -4.01 -5.54 5.91
C ILE A 97 -5.35 -4.89 5.60
N LYS A 98 -6.07 -4.50 6.66
CA LYS A 98 -7.31 -3.72 6.51
C LYS A 98 -6.99 -2.33 5.92
N PRO A 99 -7.97 -1.67 5.28
CA PRO A 99 -7.80 -0.28 4.86
C PRO A 99 -7.32 0.59 6.02
N LEU A 100 -6.39 1.47 5.71
CA LEU A 100 -5.80 2.40 6.65
C LEU A 100 -6.58 3.70 6.69
N ASP A 101 -6.56 4.37 7.84
CA ASP A 101 -6.94 5.78 7.87
C ASP A 101 -5.83 6.67 7.28
N VAL A 102 -6.11 7.97 7.21
CA VAL A 102 -5.19 8.93 6.60
C VAL A 102 -3.87 9.10 7.38
N VAL A 103 -3.90 9.00 8.71
CA VAL A 103 -2.71 9.15 9.55
C VAL A 103 -1.81 7.95 9.33
N ASP A 104 -2.39 6.76 9.37
CA ASP A 104 -1.68 5.52 9.15
C ASP A 104 -1.08 5.45 7.75
N PHE A 105 -1.89 5.77 6.74
CA PHE A 105 -1.45 5.74 5.35
C PHE A 105 -0.28 6.70 5.10
N HIS A 106 -0.36 7.94 5.56
CA HIS A 106 0.73 8.91 5.38
C HIS A 106 2.03 8.50 6.07
N ASN A 107 1.92 7.91 7.27
CA ASN A 107 3.09 7.44 8.01
C ASN A 107 3.73 6.19 7.40
N LEU A 108 2.93 5.28 6.85
CA LEU A 108 3.42 4.12 6.09
C LEU A 108 4.01 4.54 4.75
N ALA A 109 3.35 5.46 4.03
CA ALA A 109 3.85 6.04 2.79
C ALA A 109 5.23 6.70 2.98
N LYS A 110 5.43 7.46 4.07
CA LYS A 110 6.74 8.06 4.38
C LYS A 110 7.85 7.04 4.63
N ARG A 111 7.51 5.86 5.17
CA ARG A 111 8.47 4.77 5.45
C ARG A 111 8.65 3.83 4.26
N SER A 112 7.88 4.02 3.19
CA SER A 112 7.93 3.17 2.00
C SER A 112 9.12 3.54 1.13
N TYR A 113 9.76 2.53 0.55
CA TYR A 113 10.80 2.70 -0.46
C TYR A 113 10.20 3.21 -1.77
N PHE A 114 9.03 2.68 -2.17
CA PHE A 114 8.18 3.27 -3.21
C PHE A 114 6.71 2.89 -2.99
N ILE A 115 5.82 3.58 -3.70
CA ILE A 115 4.37 3.39 -3.66
C ILE A 115 3.87 3.00 -5.06
N MET A 116 2.94 2.04 -5.14
CA MET A 116 2.29 1.60 -6.39
C MET A 116 0.76 1.73 -6.32
#